data_AF-A0A5R2N7Q1-F1
#
_entry.id   AF-A0A5R2N7Q1-F1
#
_cell.length_a   1.000
_cell.length_b   1.000
_cell.length_c   1.000
_cell.angle_alpha   90.00
_cell.angle_beta   90.00
_cell.angle_gamma   90.00
#
_symmetry.space_group_name_H-M   'P 1'
#
loop_
_entity.id
_entity.type
_entity.pdbx_description
1 polymer ?
#
loop_
_entity_poly.entity_id
_entity_poly.type
_entity_poly.pdbx_seq_one_letter_code
_entity_poly.pdbx_strand_id
1 'polypeptide(L)'
;KTLLIGSVLQCLSLLFYIPFDGLASLYVVSLVFGLSQGGIVPCYAIIVREYLPAKEAGQRIGIVMMATIFGMAIGGWMSGWIYDLTGSYAAAFLNGIAWNLLNILAIGLFMWKARHRAALAA
;
A
#
# COMPACT_ATOMS: atom_id res chain seq x y z
N LYS A 1 -12.01 -4.51 -5.14
CA LYS A 1 -12.18 -5.29 -3.89
C LYS A 1 -10.87 -5.95 -3.46
N THR A 2 -10.17 -6.66 -4.36
CA THR A 2 -8.85 -7.30 -4.12
C THR A 2 -7.80 -6.35 -3.53
N LEU A 3 -7.74 -5.12 -4.03
CA LEU A 3 -6.84 -4.06 -3.51
C LEU A 3 -7.01 -3.79 -2.01
N LEU A 4 -8.25 -3.76 -1.53
CA LEU A 4 -8.56 -3.44 -0.13
C LEU A 4 -8.17 -4.61 0.80
N ILE A 5 -8.37 -5.85 0.34
CA ILE A 5 -7.94 -7.06 1.07
C ILE A 5 -6.42 -7.07 1.21
N GLY A 6 -5.69 -6.82 0.12
CA GLY A 6 -4.22 -6.73 0.15
C GLY A 6 -3.73 -5.63 1.10
N SER A 7 -4.36 -4.45 1.09
CA SER A 7 -3.94 -3.33 1.95
C SER A 7 -4.21 -3.61 3.44
N VAL A 8 -5.31 -4.30 3.77
CA VAL A 8 -5.61 -4.72 5.15
C VAL A 8 -4.62 -5.78 5.64
N LEU A 9 -4.33 -6.79 4.82
CA LEU A 9 -3.33 -7.81 5.17
C LEU A 9 -1.94 -7.21 5.33
N GLN A 10 -1.56 -6.25 4.48
CA GLN A 10 -0.31 -5.49 4.62
C GLN A 10 -0.26 -4.72 5.96
N CYS A 11 -1.39 -4.13 6.38
CA CYS A 11 -1.50 -3.46 7.68
C CYS A 11 -1.27 -4.42 8.85
N LEU A 12 -1.91 -5.58 8.78
CA LEU A 12 -1.83 -6.60 9.82
C LEU A 12 -0.41 -7.16 9.93
N SER A 13 0.28 -7.36 8.80
CA SER A 13 1.69 -7.74 8.81
C SER A 13 2.57 -6.69 9.48
N LEU A 14 2.37 -5.39 9.19
CA LEU A 14 3.12 -4.32 9.84
C LEU A 14 2.90 -4.27 11.35
N LEU A 15 1.67 -4.53 11.82
CA LEU A 15 1.38 -4.65 13.24
C LEU A 15 2.09 -5.85 13.88
N PHE A 16 2.17 -6.97 13.18
CA PHE A 16 2.87 -8.16 13.65
C PHE A 16 4.40 -8.04 13.60
N TYR A 17 4.98 -7.07 12.90
CA TYR A 17 6.43 -6.81 13.01
C TYR A 17 6.85 -6.16 14.34
N ILE A 18 5.91 -5.59 15.10
CA ILE A 18 6.22 -4.88 16.36
C ILE A 18 6.44 -5.83 17.56
N PRO A 19 5.58 -6.84 17.82
CA PRO A 19 5.71 -7.70 19.00
C PRO A 19 6.51 -8.99 18.75
N PHE A 20 6.90 -9.29 17.51
CA PHE A 20 7.51 -10.58 17.15
C PHE A 20 8.96 -10.43 16.68
N ASP A 21 9.90 -10.71 17.59
CA ASP A 21 11.34 -10.54 17.36
C ASP A 21 12.05 -11.83 16.93
N GLY A 22 11.31 -12.94 16.84
CA GLY A 22 11.84 -14.26 16.48
C GLY A 22 12.08 -14.41 14.98
N LEU A 23 13.17 -15.09 14.59
CA LEU A 23 13.53 -15.30 13.18
C LEU A 23 12.41 -15.99 12.38
N ALA A 24 11.79 -17.02 12.97
CA ALA A 24 10.70 -17.75 12.35
C ALA A 24 9.43 -16.90 12.18
N SER A 25 9.07 -16.10 13.20
CA SER A 25 7.93 -15.19 13.11
C SER A 25 8.15 -14.11 12.07
N LEU A 26 9.37 -13.56 11.95
CA LEU A 26 9.71 -12.58 10.93
C LEU A 26 9.57 -13.14 9.52
N TYR A 27 9.95 -14.39 9.26
CA TYR A 27 9.74 -15.01 7.95
C TYR A 27 8.26 -15.18 7.61
N VAL A 28 7.44 -15.62 8.56
CA VAL A 28 5.99 -15.78 8.34
C VAL A 28 5.34 -14.43 8.07
N VAL A 29 5.64 -13.41 8.89
CA VAL A 29 5.11 -12.05 8.70
C VAL A 29 5.56 -11.46 7.36
N SER A 30 6.82 -11.69 6.96
CA SER A 30 7.34 -11.25 5.66
C SER A 30 6.67 -11.93 4.48
N LEU A 31 6.34 -13.22 4.61
CA LEU A 31 5.61 -13.96 3.58
C LEU A 31 4.20 -13.38 3.40
N VAL A 32 3.48 -13.13 4.49
CA VAL A 32 2.14 -12.52 4.44
C VAL A 32 2.21 -11.11 3.86
N PHE A 33 3.20 -10.30 4.29
CA PHE A 33 3.42 -8.96 3.76
C PHE A 33 3.70 -8.99 2.26
N GLY A 34 4.61 -9.85 1.82
CA GLY A 34 5.01 -9.99 0.42
C GLY A 34 3.86 -10.46 -0.47
N LEU A 35 3.07 -11.45 -0.04
CA LEU A 35 1.88 -11.89 -0.76
C LEU A 35 0.85 -10.76 -0.90
N SER A 36 0.67 -9.98 0.16
CA SER A 36 -0.26 -8.85 0.18
C SER A 36 0.19 -7.73 -0.76
N GLN A 37 1.47 -7.36 -0.70
CA GLN A 37 2.07 -6.34 -1.56
C GLN A 37 2.06 -6.77 -3.04
N GLY A 38 2.33 -8.05 -3.31
CA GLY A 38 2.33 -8.62 -4.66
C GLY A 38 0.98 -8.51 -5.36
N GLY A 39 -0.14 -8.49 -4.63
CA GLY A 39 -1.47 -8.27 -5.19
C GLY A 39 -1.83 -6.79 -5.42
N ILE A 40 -1.24 -5.85 -4.67
CA ILE A 40 -1.58 -4.43 -4.71
C ILE A 40 -1.08 -3.78 -6.02
N VAL A 41 0.19 -4.01 -6.39
CA VAL A 41 0.82 -3.41 -7.57
C VAL A 41 0.08 -3.74 -8.88
N PRO A 42 -0.23 -5.02 -9.21
CA PRO A 42 -0.97 -5.34 -10.43
C PRO A 42 -2.41 -4.81 -10.40
N CYS A 43 -3.04 -4.72 -9.23
CA CYS A 43 -4.38 -4.13 -9.12
C CYS A 43 -4.42 -2.67 -9.61
N TYR A 44 -3.40 -1.86 -9.30
CA TYR A 44 -3.34 -0.48 -9.80
C TYR A 44 -3.26 -0.42 -11.32
N ALA A 45 -2.44 -1.27 -11.94
CA ALA A 45 -2.34 -1.35 -13.40
C ALA A 45 -3.67 -1.75 -14.05
N ILE A 46 -4.37 -2.73 -13.46
CA ILE A 46 -5.69 -3.18 -13.93
C ILE A 46 -6.72 -2.06 -13.82
N ILE A 47 -6.80 -1.38 -12.66
CA ILE A 47 -7.76 -0.28 -12.44
C ILE A 47 -7.53 0.84 -13.47
N VAL A 48 -6.27 1.24 -13.71
CA VAL A 48 -5.97 2.28 -14.70
C VAL A 48 -6.41 1.84 -16.09
N ARG A 49 -6.18 0.58 -16.48
CA ARG A 49 -6.61 0.05 -17.79
C ARG A 49 -8.14 -0.05 -17.92
N GLU A 50 -8.85 -0.32 -16.84
CA GLU A 50 -10.31 -0.51 -16.85
C GLU A 50 -11.07 0.82 -16.93
N TYR A 51 -10.55 1.87 -16.31
CA TYR A 51 -11.21 3.18 -16.26
C TYR A 51 -10.76 4.15 -17.36
N LEU A 52 -9.74 3.82 -18.16
CA LEU A 52 -9.14 4.75 -19.12
C LEU A 52 -9.03 4.18 -20.53
N PRO A 53 -9.10 5.05 -21.57
CA PRO A 53 -8.94 4.64 -22.96
C PRO A 53 -7.58 3.99 -23.19
N ALA A 54 -7.55 2.89 -23.96
CA ALA A 54 -6.34 2.12 -24.25
C ALA A 54 -5.18 2.97 -24.83
N LYS A 55 -5.51 4.05 -25.55
CA LYS A 55 -4.54 4.97 -26.16
C LYS A 55 -3.66 5.71 -25.12
N GLU A 56 -4.18 5.96 -23.93
CA GLU A 56 -3.47 6.69 -22.87
C GLU A 56 -3.07 5.81 -21.69
N ALA A 57 -3.51 4.55 -21.67
CA ALA A 57 -3.30 3.63 -20.56
C ALA A 57 -1.79 3.45 -20.26
N GLY A 58 -0.94 3.32 -21.28
CA GLY A 58 0.51 3.15 -21.10
C GLY A 58 1.17 4.30 -20.34
N GLN A 59 0.90 5.55 -20.72
CA GLN A 59 1.48 6.73 -20.06
C GLN A 59 0.98 6.86 -18.62
N ARG A 60 -0.31 6.64 -18.39
CA ARG A 60 -0.92 6.77 -17.06
C ARG A 60 -0.46 5.66 -16.11
N ILE A 61 -0.34 4.42 -16.59
CA ILE A 61 0.28 3.33 -15.82
C ILE A 61 1.73 3.69 -15.47
N GLY A 62 2.50 4.21 -16.43
CA GLY A 62 3.87 4.66 -16.19
C GLY A 62 3.99 5.70 -15.07
N ILE A 63 3.12 6.72 -15.07
CA ILE A 63 3.09 7.74 -14.01
C ILE A 63 2.77 7.12 -12.65
N VAL A 64 1.79 6.22 -12.58
CA VAL A 64 1.42 5.54 -11.32
C VAL A 64 2.57 4.67 -10.81
N MET A 65 3.27 3.96 -11.70
CA MET A 65 4.42 3.14 -11.32
C MET A 65 5.62 3.99 -10.87
N MET A 66 5.87 5.13 -11.52
CA MET A 66 6.90 6.08 -11.09
C MET A 66 6.59 6.65 -9.70
N ALA A 67 5.35 7.06 -9.45
CA ALA A 67 4.92 7.51 -8.14
C ALA A 67 5.08 6.41 -7.08
N THR A 68 4.82 5.16 -7.45
CA THR A 68 5.01 3.99 -6.56
C THR A 68 6.49 3.81 -6.18
N ILE A 69 7.39 3.83 -7.17
CA ILE A 69 8.83 3.68 -6.93
C ILE A 69 9.37 4.85 -6.10
N PHE A 70 8.92 6.07 -6.40
CA PHE A 70 9.28 7.25 -5.62
C PHE A 70 8.82 7.13 -4.16
N GLY A 71 7.59 6.65 -3.94
CA GLY A 71 7.08 6.34 -2.61
C GLY A 71 7.92 5.28 -1.88
N MET A 72 8.36 4.22 -2.56
CA MET A 72 9.24 3.20 -1.98
C MET A 72 10.60 3.78 -1.58
N ALA A 73 11.18 4.65 -2.42
CA ALA A 73 12.45 5.32 -2.11
C ALA A 73 12.34 6.22 -0.88
N ILE A 74 11.29 7.06 -0.83
CA ILE A 74 11.01 7.92 0.33
C ILE A 74 10.74 7.08 1.58
N GLY A 75 9.93 6.02 1.46
CA GLY A 75 9.58 5.16 2.59
C GLY A 75 10.80 4.51 3.23
N GLY A 76 11.73 4.00 2.42
CA GLY A 76 12.99 3.43 2.90
C GLY A 76 13.87 4.48 3.59
N TRP A 77 14.05 5.64 2.97
CA TRP A 77 14.84 6.74 3.54
C TRP A 77 14.26 7.28 4.85
N MET A 78 12.95 7.56 4.89
CA MET A 78 12.26 8.04 6.09
C MET A 78 12.35 7.03 7.23
N SER A 79 12.19 5.73 6.94
CA SER A 79 12.26 4.69 7.96
C SER A 79 13.66 4.60 8.58
N GLY A 80 14.71 4.72 7.77
CA GLY A 80 16.10 4.80 8.24
C GLY A 80 16.33 6.04 9.10
N TRP A 81 15.88 7.21 8.64
CA TRP A 81 16.03 8.45 9.39
C TRP A 81 15.28 8.43 10.74
N ILE A 82 14.07 7.85 10.78
CA ILE A 82 13.32 7.65 12.03
C ILE A 82 14.10 6.73 12.97
N TYR A 83 14.73 5.67 12.45
CA TYR A 83 15.56 4.79 13.25
C TYR A 83 16.78 5.52 13.82
N ASP A 84 17.48 6.32 13.02
CA ASP A 84 18.64 7.09 13.48
C ASP A 84 18.29 8.07 14.62
N LEU A 85 17.08 8.62 14.62
CA LEU A 85 16.60 9.53 15.66
C LEU A 85 16.07 8.82 16.92
N THR A 86 15.45 7.65 16.77
CA THR A 86 14.71 6.97 17.87
C THR A 86 15.45 5.76 18.44
N GLY A 87 16.40 5.20 17.71
CA GLY A 87 17.08 3.94 18.04
C GLY A 87 16.16 2.71 18.02
N SER A 88 14.93 2.82 17.50
CA SER A 88 13.92 1.76 17.56
C SER A 88 13.24 1.52 16.21
N TYR A 89 13.24 0.26 15.76
CA TYR A 89 12.50 -0.15 14.57
C TYR A 89 10.98 -0.08 14.75
N ALA A 90 10.48 -0.13 15.99
CA ALA A 90 9.05 0.00 16.26
C ALA A 90 8.50 1.35 15.80
N ALA A 91 9.27 2.45 15.94
CA ALA A 91 8.88 3.77 15.45
C ALA A 91 8.80 3.82 13.92
N ALA A 92 9.72 3.15 13.22
CA ALA A 92 9.70 3.01 11.76
C ALA A 92 8.48 2.19 11.29
N PHE A 93 8.17 1.08 11.96
CA PHE A 93 6.97 0.29 11.66
C PHE A 93 5.67 1.05 11.93
N LEU A 94 5.60 1.83 13.02
CA LEU A 94 4.43 2.67 13.31
C LEU A 94 4.21 3.73 12.23
N ASN A 95 5.29 4.33 11.71
CA ASN A 95 5.21 5.24 10.57
C ASN A 95 4.67 4.52 9.32
N GLY A 96 5.15 3.31 9.03
CA GLY A 96 4.62 2.47 7.95
C GLY A 96 3.13 2.15 8.09
N ILE A 97 2.68 1.84 9.30
CA ILE A 97 1.25 1.60 9.60
C ILE A 97 0.43 2.86 9.33
N ALA A 98 0.92 4.04 9.74
CA ALA A 98 0.22 5.30 9.48
C ALA A 98 0.05 5.56 7.97
N TRP A 99 1.10 5.34 7.17
CA TRP A 99 1.01 5.43 5.71
C TRP A 99 0.04 4.42 5.10
N ASN A 100 0.02 3.19 5.62
CA ASN A 100 -0.89 2.17 5.14
C ASN A 100 -2.37 2.49 5.48
N LEU A 101 -2.63 3.06 6.67
CA LEU A 101 -3.96 3.55 7.03
C LEU A 101 -4.41 4.69 6.12
N LEU A 102 -3.51 5.63 5.77
CA LEU A 102 -3.81 6.67 4.79
C LEU A 102 -4.16 6.08 3.41
N ASN A 103 -3.47 5.03 2.99
CA ASN A 103 -3.80 4.31 1.75
C ASN A 103 -5.20 3.68 1.80
N ILE A 104 -5.54 2.97 2.88
CA ILE A 104 -6.87 2.38 3.08
C ILE A 104 -7.97 3.47 3.07
N LEU A 105 -7.73 4.60 3.73
CA LEU A 105 -8.65 5.73 3.73
C LEU A 105 -8.86 6.29 2.32
N ALA A 106 -7.79 6.49 1.56
CA ALA A 106 -7.85 6.98 0.18
C ALA A 106 -8.65 6.03 -0.73
N ILE A 107 -8.42 4.72 -0.62
CA ILE A 107 -9.18 3.69 -1.35
C ILE A 107 -10.66 3.74 -0.95
N GLY A 108 -10.96 3.84 0.35
CA GLY A 108 -12.32 3.94 0.87
C GLY A 108 -13.07 5.15 0.33
N LEU A 109 -12.43 6.32 0.33
CA LEU A 109 -12.98 7.56 -0.24
C LEU A 109 -13.20 7.44 -1.75
N PHE A 110 -12.25 6.83 -2.48
CA PHE A 110 -12.40 6.59 -3.92
C PHE A 110 -13.60 5.67 -4.22
N MET A 111 -13.74 4.58 -3.46
CA MET A 111 -14.87 3.66 -3.61
C MET A 111 -16.21 4.31 -3.27
N TRP A 112 -16.26 5.13 -2.20
CA TRP A 112 -17.47 5.87 -1.83
C TRP A 112 -17.89 6.85 -2.91
N LYS A 113 -16.94 7.63 -3.46
CA LYS A 113 -17.19 8.59 -4.54
C LYS A 113 -17.61 7.91 -5.84
N ALA A 114 -17.01 6.76 -6.16
CA ALA A 114 -17.39 5.96 -7.34
C ALA A 114 -18.83 5.42 -7.23
N ARG A 115 -19.24 4.94 -6.05
CA ARG A 115 -20.62 4.47 -5.79
C ARG A 115 -21.64 5.61 -5.87
N HIS A 116 -21.32 6.79 -5.33
CA HIS A 116 -22.20 7.96 -5.41
C HIS A 116 -22.39 8.47 -6.83
N ARG A 117 -21.34 8.47 -7.66
CA ARG A 117 -21.48 8.84 -9.08
C ARG A 117 -22.33 7.85 -9.86
N ALA A 118 -22.24 6.56 -9.56
CA ALA A 118 -23.09 5.55 -10.17
C ALA A 118 -24.56 5.69 -9.75
N ALA A 119 -24.83 6.06 -8.48
CA ALA A 119 -26.18 6.30 -7.98
C ALA A 119 -26.84 7.58 -8.53
N LEU A 120 -26.05 8.61 -8.84
CA LEU A 120 -26.52 9.86 -9.46
C LEU A 120 -26.76 9.74 -10.97
N ALA A 121 -26.23 8.70 -11.62
CA ALA A 121 -26.35 8.45 -13.05
C ALA A 121 -27.48 7.44 -13.41
N ALA A 122 -28.13 6.86 -12.40
CA ALA A 122 -29.27 5.94 -12.51
C ALA A 122 -30.58 6.68 -12.19
#